data_AF-A0AAP7GZY5-F1
#
_entry.id   AF-A0AAP7GZY5-F1
#
_cell.length_a   1.000
_cell.length_b   1.000
_cell.length_c   1.000
_cell.angle_alpha   90.00
_cell.angle_beta   90.00
_cell.angle_gamma   90.00
#
_symmetry.space_group_name_H-M   'P 1'
#
loop_
_entity.id
_entity.type
_entity.pdbx_description
1 polymer ?
#
loop_
_entity_poly.entity_id
_entity_poly.type
_entity_poly.pdbx_seq_one_letter_code
_entity_poly.pdbx_strand_id
1 'polypeptide(L)'
;MLKKVILSGAVLLMAGCSLFGTKQSPIPAEYAQADYLLSDADAQRWVFASKQAEQCIYPNLTRILQQHFPKEDAYIHSQYIFFYPLENIIGEKYVKIIQEDEKSMSYATYQYKKFKQDKVEDMDKAQCDILRKNALDDLEVVKGQYRNGMIDVQKNPDGTIKSTDGVATNQNKFFFDIIKWGSALLL
;
A
#
# COMPACT_ATOMS: atom_id res chain seq x y z
N MET A 1 32.85 9.27 52.43
CA MET A 1 33.42 8.91 51.11
C MET A 1 32.30 8.54 50.13
N LEU A 2 31.43 9.48 49.78
CA LEU A 2 30.25 9.23 48.94
C LEU A 2 29.95 10.41 47.99
N LYS A 3 31.00 10.97 47.37
CA LYS A 3 30.89 12.11 46.44
C LYS A 3 31.65 11.92 45.12
N LYS A 4 32.24 10.73 44.89
CA LYS A 4 33.09 10.48 43.70
C LYS A 4 32.55 9.45 42.71
N VAL A 5 31.35 8.89 42.90
CA VAL A 5 30.82 7.81 42.04
C VAL A 5 29.80 8.29 41.00
N ILE A 6 29.39 9.57 41.04
CA ILE A 6 28.29 10.05 40.16
C ILE A 6 28.77 10.39 38.73
N LEU A 7 30.08 10.43 38.45
CA LEU A 7 30.59 10.92 37.15
C LEU A 7 30.91 9.86 36.09
N SER A 8 30.55 8.59 36.30
CA SER A 8 30.91 7.50 35.35
C SER A 8 29.73 6.84 34.62
N GLY A 9 28.49 7.29 34.82
CA GLY A 9 27.30 6.69 34.21
C GLY A 9 26.85 7.29 32.87
N ALA A 10 27.31 8.49 32.51
CA ALA A 10 26.76 9.24 31.38
C ALA A 10 27.31 8.85 29.99
N VAL A 11 28.41 8.11 29.91
CA VAL A 11 29.07 7.78 28.62
C VAL A 11 28.48 6.52 27.96
N LEU A 12 27.78 5.65 28.72
CA LEU A 12 27.22 4.40 28.20
C LEU A 12 25.84 4.55 27.53
N LEU A 13 25.18 5.71 27.65
CA LEU A 13 23.84 5.93 27.07
C LEU A 13 23.87 6.35 25.60
N MET A 14 25.03 6.70 25.03
CA MET A 14 25.16 7.15 23.63
C MET A 14 25.55 6.04 22.65
N ALA A 15 25.81 4.82 23.12
CA ALA A 15 26.19 3.68 22.27
C ALA A 15 25.00 2.74 21.89
N GLY A 16 23.78 3.04 22.35
CA GLY A 16 22.63 2.15 22.17
C GLY A 16 21.92 2.24 20.80
N CYS A 17 22.12 3.32 20.04
CA CYS A 17 21.31 3.56 18.83
C CYS A 17 21.79 2.85 17.56
N SER A 18 22.99 2.23 17.56
CA SER A 18 23.56 1.59 16.36
C SER A 18 23.61 0.07 16.40
N LEU A 19 23.29 -0.57 17.54
CA LEU A 19 23.38 -2.03 17.69
C LEU A 19 22.15 -2.80 17.20
N PHE A 20 21.01 -2.12 16.99
CA PHE A 20 19.75 -2.75 16.54
C PHE A 20 19.23 -2.19 15.21
N GLY A 21 20.03 -1.40 14.49
CA GLY A 21 19.67 -0.92 13.16
C GLY A 21 19.73 -2.06 12.15
N THR A 22 18.59 -2.42 11.55
CA THR A 22 18.56 -3.29 10.38
C THR A 22 19.45 -2.68 9.30
N LYS A 23 20.56 -3.35 8.98
CA LYS A 23 21.52 -2.84 8.00
C LYS A 23 20.87 -2.85 6.62
N GLN A 24 20.77 -1.67 6.01
CA GLN A 24 20.31 -1.52 4.63
C GLN A 24 21.24 -2.29 3.69
N SER A 25 20.67 -3.13 2.84
CA SER A 25 21.41 -3.80 1.77
C SER A 25 21.94 -2.79 0.75
N PRO A 26 23.06 -3.09 0.06
CA PRO A 26 23.53 -2.24 -1.04
C PRO A 26 22.43 -2.02 -2.07
N ILE A 27 22.28 -0.78 -2.51
CA ILE A 27 21.27 -0.39 -3.49
C ILE A 27 21.85 -0.65 -4.89
N PRO A 28 21.19 -1.44 -5.74
CA PRO A 28 21.66 -1.68 -7.10
C PRO A 28 21.78 -0.37 -7.89
N ALA A 29 22.83 -0.25 -8.70
CA ALA A 29 23.17 1.00 -9.40
C ALA A 29 22.08 1.46 -10.39
N GLU A 30 21.26 0.54 -10.90
CA GLU A 30 20.11 0.86 -11.78
C GLU A 30 19.06 1.75 -11.12
N TYR A 31 18.98 1.75 -9.78
CA TYR A 31 18.08 2.62 -9.00
C TYR A 31 18.77 3.90 -8.50
N ALA A 32 19.97 4.19 -8.99
CA ALA A 32 20.65 5.44 -8.64
C ALA A 32 19.80 6.64 -9.07
N GLN A 33 19.76 7.67 -8.21
CA GLN A 33 18.96 8.90 -8.39
C GLN A 33 17.45 8.68 -8.33
N ALA A 34 16.97 7.58 -7.72
CA ALA A 34 15.56 7.53 -7.31
C ALA A 34 15.28 8.65 -6.29
N ASP A 35 14.15 9.32 -6.44
CA ASP A 35 13.72 10.39 -5.53
C ASP A 35 13.39 9.87 -4.12
N TYR A 36 13.05 8.59 -4.02
CA TYR A 36 12.83 7.88 -2.77
C TYR A 36 13.38 6.45 -2.81
N LEU A 37 14.15 6.10 -1.77
CA LEU A 37 14.73 4.77 -1.60
C LEU A 37 14.10 4.09 -0.36
N LEU A 38 13.19 3.16 -0.60
CA LEU A 38 12.50 2.41 0.46
C LEU A 38 13.47 1.52 1.25
N SER A 39 13.51 1.71 2.56
CA SER A 39 14.39 0.94 3.44
C SER A 39 14.02 -0.55 3.47
N ASP A 40 14.98 -1.42 3.75
CA ASP A 40 14.74 -2.86 3.92
C ASP A 40 13.74 -3.13 5.06
N ALA A 41 13.82 -2.36 6.15
CA ALA A 41 12.91 -2.48 7.30
C ALA A 41 11.46 -2.12 6.93
N ASP A 42 11.27 -1.01 6.21
CA ASP A 42 9.93 -0.58 5.80
C ASP A 42 9.37 -1.50 4.70
N ALA A 43 10.22 -1.99 3.80
CA ALA A 43 9.83 -2.99 2.80
C ALA A 43 9.35 -4.30 3.44
N GLN A 44 10.03 -4.80 4.47
CA GLN A 44 9.59 -5.99 5.21
C GLN A 44 8.24 -5.79 5.89
N ARG A 45 8.04 -4.64 6.55
CA ARG A 45 6.75 -4.27 7.15
C ARG A 45 5.66 -4.17 6.09
N TRP A 46 5.99 -3.60 4.93
CA TRP A 46 5.07 -3.41 3.83
C TRP A 46 4.62 -4.76 3.27
N VAL A 47 5.56 -5.65 2.93
CA VAL A 47 5.23 -6.99 2.44
C VAL A 47 4.37 -7.75 3.45
N PHE A 48 4.68 -7.66 4.75
CA PHE A 48 3.89 -8.31 5.78
C PHE A 48 2.45 -7.76 5.82
N ALA A 49 2.30 -6.44 5.91
CA ALA A 49 0.99 -5.78 5.97
C ALA A 49 0.17 -6.01 4.69
N SER A 50 0.81 -5.96 3.52
CA SER A 50 0.21 -6.27 2.23
C SER A 50 -0.29 -7.72 2.18
N LYS A 51 0.52 -8.68 2.60
CA LYS A 51 0.13 -10.09 2.58
C LYS A 51 -0.99 -10.39 3.57
N GLN A 52 -0.96 -9.73 4.73
CA GLN A 52 -2.01 -9.83 5.73
C GLN A 52 -3.34 -9.25 5.21
N ALA A 53 -3.30 -8.10 4.53
CA ALA A 53 -4.45 -7.51 3.86
C ALA A 53 -5.00 -8.43 2.75
N GLU A 54 -4.13 -9.06 1.95
CA GLU A 54 -4.53 -9.98 0.87
C GLU A 54 -5.24 -11.22 1.43
N GLN A 55 -4.66 -11.86 2.46
CA GLN A 55 -5.26 -13.00 3.18
C GLN A 55 -6.62 -12.62 3.78
N CYS A 56 -6.75 -11.39 4.28
CA CYS A 56 -8.02 -10.89 4.80
C CYS A 56 -9.05 -10.67 3.69
N ILE A 57 -8.78 -9.80 2.72
CA ILE A 57 -9.78 -9.37 1.72
C ILE A 57 -10.08 -10.49 0.71
N TYR A 58 -9.07 -11.25 0.31
CA TYR A 58 -9.18 -12.28 -0.72
C TYR A 58 -8.60 -13.63 -0.25
N PRO A 59 -9.22 -14.29 0.74
CA PRO A 59 -8.67 -15.50 1.38
C PRO A 59 -8.48 -16.69 0.41
N ASN A 60 -9.18 -16.68 -0.72
CA ASN A 60 -9.13 -17.72 -1.75
C ASN A 60 -8.57 -17.21 -3.09
N LEU A 61 -7.86 -16.08 -3.09
CA LEU A 61 -7.32 -15.53 -4.34
C LEU A 61 -6.28 -16.47 -4.94
N THR A 62 -6.51 -16.82 -6.20
CA THR A 62 -5.50 -17.53 -7.00
C THR A 62 -4.90 -16.57 -8.00
N ARG A 63 -3.68 -16.87 -8.45
CA ARG A 63 -3.02 -16.11 -9.53
C ARG A 63 -3.90 -16.01 -10.78
N ILE A 64 -4.65 -17.06 -11.12
CA ILE A 64 -5.54 -17.08 -12.28
C ILE A 64 -6.70 -16.09 -12.10
N LEU A 65 -7.35 -16.10 -10.94
CA LEU A 65 -8.44 -15.15 -10.64
C LEU A 65 -7.94 -13.71 -10.71
N GLN A 66 -6.76 -13.44 -10.14
CA GLN A 66 -6.14 -12.12 -10.14
C GLN A 66 -5.81 -11.62 -11.57
N GLN A 67 -5.34 -12.49 -12.46
CA GLN A 67 -5.04 -12.14 -13.86
C GLN A 67 -6.28 -11.76 -14.68
N HIS A 68 -7.47 -12.16 -14.22
CA HIS A 68 -8.75 -11.87 -14.87
C HIS A 68 -9.57 -10.81 -14.13
N PHE A 69 -8.96 -10.06 -13.22
CA PHE A 69 -9.64 -8.95 -12.56
C PHE A 69 -10.12 -7.92 -13.59
N PRO A 70 -11.40 -7.49 -13.53
CA PRO A 70 -11.80 -6.27 -14.21
C PRO A 70 -11.03 -5.08 -13.62
N LYS A 71 -11.03 -3.95 -14.34
CA LYS A 71 -10.21 -2.78 -13.99
C LYS A 71 -10.48 -2.27 -12.58
N GLU A 72 -11.75 -2.29 -12.16
CA GLU A 72 -12.21 -1.81 -10.86
C GLU A 72 -11.69 -2.70 -9.73
N ASP A 73 -11.76 -4.02 -9.89
CA ASP A 73 -11.20 -4.98 -8.94
C ASP A 73 -9.67 -4.92 -8.91
N ALA A 74 -9.00 -4.71 -10.06
CA ALA A 74 -7.55 -4.50 -10.12
C ALA A 74 -7.12 -3.22 -9.40
N TYR A 75 -7.92 -2.15 -9.50
CA TYR A 75 -7.69 -0.91 -8.77
C TYR A 75 -7.83 -1.11 -7.25
N ILE A 76 -8.94 -1.69 -6.80
CA ILE A 76 -9.17 -1.95 -5.36
C ILE A 76 -8.08 -2.86 -4.80
N HIS A 77 -7.73 -3.92 -5.53
CA HIS A 77 -6.62 -4.78 -5.15
C HIS A 77 -5.32 -3.98 -5.01
N SER A 78 -4.96 -3.18 -6.00
CA SER A 78 -3.72 -2.40 -5.95
C SER A 78 -3.69 -1.42 -4.78
N GLN A 79 -4.83 -0.75 -4.53
CA GLN A 79 -4.96 0.23 -3.47
C GLN A 79 -4.88 -0.42 -2.08
N TYR A 80 -5.70 -1.44 -1.82
CA TYR A 80 -5.82 -2.07 -0.50
C TYR A 80 -4.67 -3.02 -0.17
N ILE A 81 -4.08 -3.67 -1.18
CA ILE A 81 -3.01 -4.64 -0.95
C ILE A 81 -1.65 -3.96 -0.98
N PHE A 82 -1.43 -2.93 -1.80
CA PHE A 82 -0.10 -2.32 -1.93
C PHE A 82 -0.03 -0.91 -1.35
N PHE A 83 -0.88 0.01 -1.82
CA PHE A 83 -0.66 1.43 -1.54
C PHE A 83 -1.11 1.87 -0.15
N TYR A 84 -2.27 1.45 0.34
CA TYR A 84 -2.68 1.77 1.72
C TYR A 84 -1.72 1.16 2.77
N PRO A 85 -1.27 -0.10 2.64
CA PRO A 85 -0.25 -0.63 3.55
C PRO A 85 1.05 0.17 3.51
N LEU A 86 1.53 0.54 2.31
CA LEU A 86 2.76 1.34 2.17
C LEU A 86 2.58 2.74 2.79
N GLU A 87 1.45 3.40 2.50
CA GLU A 87 1.08 4.70 3.04
C GLU A 87 1.05 4.70 4.57
N ASN A 88 0.51 3.66 5.20
CA ASN A 88 0.50 3.54 6.65
C ASN A 88 1.90 3.41 7.27
N ILE A 89 2.89 2.97 6.49
CA ILE A 89 4.27 2.74 6.97
C ILE A 89 5.14 3.97 6.75
N ILE A 90 5.12 4.53 5.54
CA ILE A 90 6.02 5.63 5.17
C ILE A 90 5.31 6.99 5.09
N GLY A 91 3.98 7.03 5.02
CA GLY A 91 3.17 8.24 4.89
C GLY A 91 2.84 8.62 3.44
N GLU A 92 1.67 9.24 3.25
CA GLU A 92 1.09 9.62 1.95
C GLU A 92 2.05 10.42 1.07
N LYS A 93 2.74 11.41 1.66
CA LYS A 93 3.69 12.26 0.96
C LYS A 93 4.78 11.45 0.24
N TYR A 94 5.29 10.41 0.89
CA TYR A 94 6.37 9.59 0.34
C TYR A 94 5.85 8.57 -0.67
N VAL A 95 4.64 8.05 -0.48
CA VAL A 95 3.96 7.23 -1.49
C VAL A 95 3.76 8.03 -2.79
N LYS A 96 3.37 9.30 -2.69
CA LYS A 96 3.25 10.18 -3.86
C LYS A 96 4.57 10.34 -4.61
N ILE A 97 5.68 10.58 -3.90
CA ILE A 97 7.02 10.64 -4.51
C ILE A 97 7.33 9.32 -5.25
N ILE A 98 7.08 8.18 -4.60
CA ILE A 98 7.29 6.86 -5.22
C ILE A 98 6.44 6.70 -6.48
N GLN A 99 5.16 7.09 -6.45
CA GLN A 99 4.24 6.93 -7.58
C GLN A 99 4.56 7.86 -8.76
N GLU A 100 5.14 9.03 -8.49
CA GLU A 100 5.51 10.05 -9.47
C GLU A 100 6.88 9.80 -10.12
N ASP A 101 7.81 9.11 -9.43
CA ASP A 101 9.13 8.76 -9.94
C ASP A 101 9.25 7.26 -10.30
N GLU A 102 9.46 6.97 -11.58
CA GLU A 102 9.58 5.60 -12.11
C GLU A 102 10.74 4.82 -11.47
N LYS A 103 11.85 5.46 -11.13
CA LYS A 103 12.99 4.79 -10.47
C LYS A 103 12.65 4.41 -9.03
N SER A 104 12.01 5.30 -8.29
CA SER A 104 11.51 5.04 -6.94
C SER A 104 10.51 3.89 -6.93
N MET A 105 9.55 3.89 -7.86
CA MET A 105 8.58 2.79 -7.96
C MET A 105 9.24 1.47 -8.39
N SER A 106 10.21 1.51 -9.29
CA SER A 106 10.97 0.32 -9.68
C SER A 106 11.77 -0.23 -8.50
N TYR A 107 12.39 0.62 -7.69
CA TYR A 107 13.12 0.20 -6.51
C TYR A 107 12.20 -0.34 -5.41
N ALA A 108 11.06 0.30 -5.15
CA ALA A 108 10.06 -0.22 -4.22
C ALA A 108 9.52 -1.58 -4.69
N THR A 109 9.31 -1.76 -6.00
CA THR A 109 8.93 -3.05 -6.59
C THR A 109 10.01 -4.12 -6.38
N TYR A 110 11.27 -3.78 -6.60
CA TYR A 110 12.41 -4.65 -6.31
C TYR A 110 12.44 -5.07 -4.83
N GLN A 111 12.30 -4.10 -3.92
CA GLN A 111 12.30 -4.35 -2.47
C GLN A 111 11.11 -5.24 -2.05
N TYR A 112 9.92 -5.00 -2.60
CA TYR A 112 8.74 -5.83 -2.31
C TYR A 112 8.96 -7.28 -2.73
N LYS A 113 9.51 -7.51 -3.94
CA LYS A 113 9.82 -8.86 -4.44
C LYS A 113 10.90 -9.55 -3.61
N LYS A 114 11.94 -8.81 -3.23
CA LYS A 114 13.05 -9.31 -2.41
C LYS A 114 12.58 -9.88 -1.08
N PHE A 115 11.58 -9.26 -0.44
CA PHE A 115 11.09 -9.68 0.87
C PHE A 115 9.76 -10.45 0.82
N LYS A 116 9.24 -10.77 -0.37
CA LYS A 116 7.94 -11.42 -0.59
C LYS A 116 7.72 -12.63 0.32
N GLN A 117 6.53 -12.72 0.90
CA GLN A 117 6.13 -13.82 1.78
C GLN A 117 4.88 -14.52 1.23
N ASP A 118 4.87 -15.85 1.27
CA ASP A 118 3.75 -16.66 0.78
C ASP A 118 2.58 -16.71 1.76
N LYS A 119 2.88 -16.57 3.06
CA LYS A 119 1.88 -16.52 4.13
C LYS A 119 2.42 -15.75 5.34
N VAL A 120 1.53 -15.05 6.01
CA VAL A 120 1.78 -14.35 7.28
C VAL A 120 0.72 -14.69 8.32
N GLU A 121 0.96 -14.26 9.55
CA GLU A 121 -0.05 -14.34 10.61
C GLU A 121 -1.30 -13.54 10.23
N ASP A 122 -2.46 -14.10 10.53
CA ASP A 122 -3.74 -13.49 10.18
C ASP A 122 -3.96 -12.19 10.96
N MET A 123 -4.65 -11.24 10.32
CA MET A 123 -5.10 -10.01 10.96
C MET A 123 -6.10 -10.33 12.07
N ASP A 124 -6.19 -9.46 13.08
CA ASP A 124 -7.31 -9.51 14.03
C ASP A 124 -8.66 -9.52 13.28
N LYS A 125 -9.60 -10.32 13.76
CA LYS A 125 -10.87 -10.54 13.07
C LYS A 125 -11.67 -9.25 12.92
N ALA A 126 -11.75 -8.41 13.95
CA ALA A 126 -12.52 -7.18 13.88
C ALA A 126 -11.88 -6.18 12.91
N GLN A 127 -10.55 -6.10 12.90
CA GLN A 127 -9.81 -5.29 11.92
C GLN A 127 -10.05 -5.80 10.49
N CYS A 128 -10.00 -7.11 10.28
CA CYS A 128 -10.24 -7.72 8.97
C CYS A 128 -11.67 -7.49 8.47
N ASP A 129 -12.68 -7.60 9.34
CA ASP A 129 -14.07 -7.36 8.97
C ASP A 129 -14.31 -5.90 8.54
N ILE A 130 -13.66 -4.94 9.22
CA ILE A 130 -13.68 -3.52 8.81
C ILE A 130 -12.99 -3.34 7.45
N LEU A 131 -11.80 -3.92 7.27
CA LEU A 131 -11.04 -3.79 6.03
C LEU A 131 -11.80 -4.36 4.82
N ARG A 132 -12.43 -5.53 4.98
CA ARG A 132 -13.30 -6.14 3.96
C ARG A 132 -14.48 -5.26 3.59
N LYS A 133 -15.14 -4.69 4.61
CA LYS A 133 -16.28 -3.80 4.38
C LYS A 133 -15.86 -2.58 3.58
N ASN A 134 -14.76 -1.93 3.96
CA ASN A 134 -14.27 -0.75 3.26
C ASN A 134 -13.88 -1.08 1.81
N ALA A 135 -13.18 -2.20 1.58
CA ALA A 135 -12.80 -2.62 0.23
C ALA A 135 -14.03 -2.91 -0.66
N LEU A 136 -15.09 -3.49 -0.09
CA LEU A 136 -16.35 -3.73 -0.80
C LEU A 136 -17.10 -2.43 -1.09
N ASP A 137 -17.23 -1.54 -0.10
CA ASP A 137 -17.91 -0.25 -0.25
C ASP A 137 -17.20 0.62 -1.31
N ASP A 138 -15.86 0.66 -1.30
CA ASP A 138 -15.08 1.39 -2.31
C ASP A 138 -15.17 0.73 -3.70
N LEU A 139 -15.23 -0.60 -3.78
CA LEU A 139 -15.45 -1.30 -5.04
C LEU A 139 -16.80 -0.95 -5.65
N GLU A 140 -17.87 -0.85 -4.84
CA GLU A 140 -19.19 -0.39 -5.28
C GLU A 140 -19.10 1.04 -5.84
N VAL A 141 -18.41 1.96 -5.14
CA VAL A 141 -18.20 3.35 -5.59
C VAL A 141 -17.44 3.40 -6.92
N VAL A 142 -16.33 2.66 -7.04
CA VAL A 142 -15.51 2.61 -8.26
C VAL A 142 -16.29 2.01 -9.43
N LYS A 143 -17.17 1.04 -9.18
CA LYS A 143 -18.11 0.48 -10.18
C LYS A 143 -19.24 1.45 -10.55
N GLY A 144 -19.28 2.65 -9.98
CA GLY A 144 -20.33 3.64 -10.23
C GLY A 144 -21.63 3.37 -9.49
N GLN A 145 -21.64 2.41 -8.55
CA GLN A 145 -22.77 2.14 -7.67
C GLN A 145 -22.73 3.12 -6.51
N TYR A 146 -22.95 4.40 -6.80
CA TYR A 146 -22.88 5.46 -5.80
C TYR A 146 -23.96 5.25 -4.71
N ARG A 147 -23.54 4.95 -3.47
CA ARG A 147 -24.39 5.12 -2.28
C ARG A 147 -24.33 6.58 -1.87
N ASN A 148 -25.47 7.26 -1.97
CA ASN A 148 -25.66 8.69 -1.75
C ASN A 148 -24.90 9.24 -0.52
N GLY A 149 -23.78 9.94 -0.76
CA GLY A 149 -23.03 10.64 0.29
C GLY A 149 -23.57 12.05 0.54
N MET A 150 -23.77 12.87 -0.48
CA MET A 150 -24.40 14.19 -0.42
C MET A 150 -24.88 14.63 -1.83
N ILE A 151 -26.17 15.00 -1.94
CA ILE A 151 -26.86 15.74 -3.04
C ILE A 151 -27.45 14.91 -4.22
N ASP A 152 -28.64 15.34 -4.64
CA ASP A 152 -29.65 14.70 -5.49
C ASP A 152 -29.15 14.06 -6.80
N VAL A 153 -29.72 12.86 -7.05
CA VAL A 153 -29.62 12.13 -8.31
C VAL A 153 -30.06 13.03 -9.47
N GLN A 154 -29.13 13.46 -10.31
CA GLN A 154 -29.50 14.04 -11.60
C GLN A 154 -30.09 12.93 -12.48
N LYS A 155 -31.42 12.87 -12.48
CA LYS A 155 -32.19 12.05 -13.42
C LYS A 155 -32.20 12.73 -14.78
N ASN A 156 -32.22 11.92 -15.84
CA ASN A 156 -32.62 12.39 -17.16
C ASN A 156 -34.08 12.91 -17.09
N PRO A 157 -34.52 13.72 -18.08
CA PRO A 157 -35.92 14.18 -18.17
C PRO A 157 -36.95 13.03 -18.23
N ASP A 158 -36.52 11.82 -18.57
CA ASP A 158 -37.31 10.59 -18.64
C ASP A 158 -37.33 9.76 -17.34
N GLY A 159 -36.68 10.24 -16.27
CA GLY A 159 -36.63 9.56 -14.97
C GLY A 159 -35.61 8.44 -14.86
N THR A 160 -34.82 8.17 -15.90
CA THR A 160 -33.70 7.21 -15.83
C THR A 160 -32.51 7.80 -15.07
N ILE A 161 -31.84 6.97 -14.27
CA ILE A 161 -30.56 7.33 -13.66
C ILE A 161 -29.54 7.41 -14.79
N LYS A 162 -28.85 8.56 -14.93
CA LYS A 162 -27.69 8.62 -15.83
C LYS A 162 -26.71 7.55 -15.36
N SER A 163 -26.49 6.53 -16.17
CA SER A 163 -25.26 5.72 -16.12
C SER A 163 -24.11 6.65 -16.51
N THR A 164 -23.68 7.48 -15.58
CA THR A 164 -22.36 8.10 -15.64
C THR A 164 -21.37 6.96 -15.52
N ASP A 165 -20.53 6.77 -16.54
CA ASP A 165 -19.32 5.95 -16.44
C ASP A 165 -18.76 6.06 -15.01
N GLY A 166 -18.57 4.92 -14.35
CA GLY A 166 -18.22 4.84 -12.93
C GLY A 166 -17.18 5.89 -12.57
N VAL A 167 -17.39 6.56 -11.44
CA VAL A 167 -16.67 7.76 -11.00
C VAL A 167 -15.17 7.62 -11.32
N ALA A 168 -14.76 8.20 -12.46
CA ALA A 168 -13.37 8.35 -12.89
C ALA A 168 -12.58 7.11 -13.43
N THR A 169 -13.17 5.98 -13.82
CA THR A 169 -12.35 4.79 -14.21
C THR A 169 -11.67 4.86 -15.58
N ASN A 170 -12.24 5.56 -16.57
CA ASN A 170 -11.68 5.61 -17.94
C ASN A 170 -10.93 6.92 -18.28
N GLN A 171 -10.94 7.93 -17.41
CA GLN A 171 -10.33 9.25 -17.66
C GLN A 171 -9.34 9.69 -16.57
N ASN A 172 -9.17 8.93 -15.48
CA ASN A 172 -8.30 9.32 -14.38
C ASN A 172 -6.92 8.69 -14.50
N LYS A 173 -5.90 9.51 -14.75
CA LYS A 173 -4.49 9.09 -14.79
C LYS A 173 -4.09 8.36 -13.50
N PHE A 174 -4.52 8.82 -12.34
CA PHE A 174 -4.19 8.19 -11.05
C PHE A 174 -4.73 6.76 -10.94
N PHE A 175 -5.93 6.50 -11.49
CA PHE A 175 -6.53 5.17 -11.51
C PHE A 175 -5.67 4.19 -12.33
N PHE A 176 -5.22 4.62 -13.51
CA PHE A 176 -4.34 3.81 -14.36
C PHE A 176 -2.94 3.63 -13.78
N ASP A 177 -2.36 4.66 -13.17
CA ASP A 177 -1.04 4.59 -12.54
C ASP A 177 -1.06 3.60 -11.36
N ILE A 178 -2.12 3.62 -10.53
CA ILE A 178 -2.32 2.65 -9.44
C ILE A 178 -2.41 1.21 -9.97
N ILE A 179 -3.19 0.97 -11.03
CA ILE A 179 -3.29 -0.36 -11.64
C ILE A 179 -1.96 -0.79 -12.27
N LYS A 180 -1.29 0.11 -13.00
CA LYS A 180 0.01 -0.14 -13.63
C LYS A 180 1.03 -0.60 -12.59
N TRP A 181 1.16 0.17 -11.51
CA TRP A 181 2.12 -0.12 -10.46
C TRP A 181 1.74 -1.33 -9.62
N GLY A 182 0.46 -1.52 -9.31
CA GLY A 182 -0.01 -2.74 -8.65
C GLY A 182 0.25 -4.00 -9.48
N SER A 183 0.11 -3.92 -10.81
CA SER A 183 0.46 -5.01 -11.72
C SER A 183 1.96 -5.32 -11.73
N ALA A 184 2.82 -4.29 -11.66
CA ALA A 184 4.27 -4.46 -11.60
C ALA A 184 4.75 -5.16 -10.31
N LEU A 185 4.01 -4.98 -9.20
CA LEU A 185 4.25 -5.64 -7.92
C LEU A 185 3.85 -7.13 -7.92
N LEU A 186 3.00 -7.53 -8.87
CA LEU A 186 2.52 -8.91 -9.01
C LEU A 186 3.38 -9.78 -9.93
N LEU A 187 3.92 -9.20 -11.00
CA LEU A 187 4.82 -9.86 -11.96
C LEU A 187 6.19 -10.13 -11.33
#